data_AF-R0GW63-F1
#
_entry.id   AF-R0GW63-F1
#
_cell.length_a   1.000
_cell.length_b   1.000
_cell.length_c   1.000
_cell.angle_alpha   90.00
_cell.angle_beta   90.00
_cell.angle_gamma   90.00
#
_symmetry.space_group_name_H-M   'P 1'
#
loop_
_entity.id
_entity.type
_entity.pdbx_description
1 polymer ?
#
loop_
_entity_poly.entity_id
_entity_poly.type
_entity_poly.pdbx_seq_one_letter_code
_entity_poly.pdbx_strand_id
1 'polypeptide(L)'
;MLYGLKQSPQLDVPAKWSEVHYLAVPNDSYKYWIQYLNKGSRVKVSYNVESVGSSLYLVIAQGVDGLSEWVQDPTRPETTLSWHIISDSGFIEQDITKSSTYYVAVGNVYLNEVKATIDIQVEGILYDTTNAYYNCSFPNDKCTLSVPLFGTNAAVLTSPGPKLNNSKNEFCAKLSYEPRWIAYMVCMGVVTALLLIVSSLFNKRQAVSEDEIVDENDDVAPLIPGKDDDNSSWCSSYSSILTSTEELEGAHGEGHSSTRYLCAICYDAPRDCFFLSCGHCVACFQCGTRIAETSGFCPVCRRKIRKVKKIFNV
;
A
#
# COMPACT_ATOMS: atom_id res chain seq x y z
N MET A 1 -11.18 12.95 -17.28
CA MET A 1 -10.15 13.85 -17.85
C MET A 1 -9.01 13.99 -16.84
N LEU A 2 -7.80 14.33 -17.28
CA LEU A 2 -6.67 14.61 -16.38
C LEU A 2 -6.44 16.12 -16.30
N TYR A 3 -6.34 16.67 -15.09
CA TYR A 3 -6.05 18.07 -14.81
C TYR A 3 -4.75 18.22 -14.03
N GLY A 4 -3.93 19.21 -14.37
CA GLY A 4 -2.72 19.59 -13.65
C GLY A 4 -2.88 20.94 -12.95
N LEU A 5 -2.54 20.99 -11.65
CA LEU A 5 -2.67 22.17 -10.79
C LEU A 5 -1.38 22.46 -10.03
N LYS A 6 -1.12 23.73 -9.70
CA LYS A 6 0.09 24.16 -8.95
C LYS A 6 0.00 23.94 -7.44
N GLN A 7 -1.21 23.66 -6.93
CA GLN A 7 -1.51 23.44 -5.52
C GLN A 7 -2.58 22.35 -5.43
N SER A 8 -2.76 21.75 -4.24
CA SER A 8 -3.87 20.81 -4.02
C SER A 8 -5.19 21.58 -4.19
N PRO A 9 -6.11 21.14 -5.07
CA PRO A 9 -7.42 21.74 -5.16
C PRO A 9 -8.24 21.52 -3.89
N GLN A 10 -9.23 22.38 -3.68
CA GLN A 10 -10.24 22.19 -2.65
C GLN A 10 -11.24 21.12 -3.08
N LEU A 11 -11.91 20.52 -2.08
CA LEU A 11 -12.92 19.48 -2.24
C LEU A 11 -14.27 20.09 -1.84
N ASP A 12 -14.83 20.88 -2.75
CA ASP A 12 -15.93 21.81 -2.48
C ASP A 12 -16.98 21.88 -3.62
N VAL A 13 -16.75 21.20 -4.76
CA VAL A 13 -17.67 21.22 -5.90
C VAL A 13 -18.73 20.12 -5.74
N PRO A 14 -20.02 20.45 -5.48
CA PRO A 14 -21.06 19.45 -5.40
C PRO A 14 -21.42 18.91 -6.79
N ALA A 15 -21.62 17.60 -6.90
CA ALA A 15 -22.09 16.94 -8.11
C ALA A 15 -23.11 15.86 -7.76
N LYS A 16 -24.15 15.73 -8.59
CA LYS A 16 -25.17 14.69 -8.45
C LYS A 16 -25.24 13.82 -9.70
N TRP A 17 -25.23 12.51 -9.51
CA TRP A 17 -25.42 11.54 -10.58
C TRP A 17 -26.26 10.36 -10.09
N SER A 18 -26.84 9.60 -11.02
CA SER A 18 -27.54 8.36 -10.72
C SER A 18 -27.27 7.31 -11.78
N GLU A 19 -27.39 6.04 -11.39
CA GLU A 19 -27.23 4.89 -12.29
C GLU A 19 -28.26 3.82 -11.92
N VAL A 20 -29.14 3.49 -12.87
CA VAL A 20 -30.21 2.49 -12.70
C VAL A 20 -29.77 1.16 -13.30
N HIS A 21 -29.81 0.13 -12.48
CA HIS A 21 -29.43 -1.24 -12.81
C HIS A 21 -30.65 -2.15 -12.75
N TYR A 22 -30.87 -2.91 -13.81
CA TYR A 22 -31.84 -4.01 -13.86
C TYR A 22 -31.07 -5.32 -13.69
N LEU A 23 -31.37 -6.07 -12.64
CA LEU A 23 -30.63 -7.28 -12.26
C LEU A 23 -31.55 -8.47 -12.09
N ALA A 24 -31.12 -9.58 -12.66
CA ALA A 24 -31.49 -10.92 -12.22
C ALA A 24 -30.29 -11.47 -11.42
N VAL A 25 -30.52 -11.89 -10.18
CA VAL A 25 -29.50 -12.45 -9.30
C VAL A 25 -29.79 -13.95 -9.12
N PRO A 26 -29.02 -14.83 -9.78
CA PRO A 26 -29.11 -16.27 -9.59
C PRO A 26 -28.93 -16.69 -8.12
N ASN A 27 -29.26 -17.94 -7.82
CA ASN A 27 -28.97 -18.50 -6.51
C ASN A 27 -27.47 -18.51 -6.18
N ASP A 28 -27.18 -18.42 -4.88
CA ASP A 28 -25.83 -18.38 -4.29
C ASP A 28 -24.86 -17.46 -5.05
N SER A 29 -25.32 -16.26 -5.39
CA SER A 29 -24.59 -15.33 -6.25
C SER A 29 -24.82 -13.87 -5.89
N TYR A 30 -23.93 -13.00 -6.38
CA TYR A 30 -24.01 -11.56 -6.13
C TYR A 30 -23.67 -10.74 -7.40
N LYS A 31 -24.12 -9.48 -7.38
CA LYS A 31 -23.73 -8.42 -8.30
C LYS A 31 -23.15 -7.26 -7.48
N TYR A 32 -22.25 -6.48 -8.06
CA TYR A 32 -21.70 -5.30 -7.39
C TYR A 32 -21.31 -4.21 -8.39
N TRP A 33 -21.22 -2.99 -7.88
CA TRP A 33 -20.81 -1.79 -8.59
C TRP A 33 -19.77 -1.02 -7.77
N ILE A 34 -18.73 -0.55 -8.42
CA ILE A 34 -17.57 0.11 -7.79
C ILE A 34 -17.65 1.61 -8.03
N GLN A 35 -17.58 2.42 -6.97
CA GLN A 35 -17.46 3.88 -7.08
C GLN A 35 -16.41 4.43 -6.12
N TYR A 36 -15.54 5.34 -6.57
CA TYR A 36 -14.68 6.10 -5.66
C TYR A 36 -15.43 7.33 -5.17
N LEU A 37 -15.55 7.48 -3.86
CA LEU A 37 -16.32 8.54 -3.22
C LEU A 37 -15.43 9.31 -2.25
N ASN A 38 -15.49 10.64 -2.30
CA ASN A 38 -14.78 11.50 -1.36
C ASN A 38 -15.56 11.65 -0.05
N LYS A 39 -14.85 11.90 1.05
CA LYS A 39 -15.45 12.28 2.34
C LYS A 39 -16.44 13.44 2.16
N GLY A 40 -17.60 13.33 2.81
CA GLY A 40 -18.70 14.30 2.72
C GLY A 40 -19.70 14.01 1.59
N SER A 41 -19.43 13.02 0.74
CA SER A 41 -20.42 12.53 -0.22
C SER A 41 -21.54 11.75 0.49
N ARG A 42 -22.70 11.61 -0.16
CA ARG A 42 -23.80 10.74 0.26
C ARG A 42 -24.21 9.81 -0.86
N VAL A 43 -24.53 8.56 -0.52
CA VAL A 43 -25.11 7.57 -1.43
C VAL A 43 -26.53 7.28 -1.00
N LYS A 44 -27.47 7.32 -1.94
CA LYS A 44 -28.85 6.87 -1.77
C LYS A 44 -29.10 5.72 -2.74
N VAL A 45 -29.33 4.52 -2.22
CA VAL A 45 -29.65 3.34 -3.03
C VAL A 45 -31.15 3.07 -2.90
N SER A 46 -31.90 3.32 -3.97
CA SER A 46 -33.32 2.97 -4.06
C SER A 46 -33.46 1.60 -4.71
N TYR A 47 -34.36 0.76 -4.21
CA TYR A 47 -34.52 -0.61 -4.67
C TYR A 47 -35.99 -0.99 -4.87
N ASN A 48 -36.23 -1.91 -5.79
CA ASN A 48 -37.51 -2.57 -6.03
C ASN A 48 -37.27 -4.05 -6.37
N VAL A 49 -37.70 -4.96 -5.50
CA VAL A 49 -37.60 -6.42 -5.65
C VAL A 49 -38.90 -6.91 -6.28
N GLU A 50 -38.83 -7.42 -7.51
CA GLU A 50 -39.99 -7.77 -8.32
C GLU A 50 -40.57 -9.15 -7.97
N SER A 51 -39.78 -10.00 -7.31
CA SER A 51 -40.17 -11.36 -6.92
C SER A 51 -40.86 -11.34 -5.55
N VAL A 52 -42.21 -11.36 -5.56
CA VAL A 52 -43.05 -11.34 -4.34
C VAL A 52 -42.62 -12.42 -3.35
N GLY A 53 -42.37 -12.03 -2.10
CA GLY A 53 -41.95 -12.92 -1.01
C GLY A 53 -40.47 -13.36 -1.08
N SER A 54 -39.69 -12.88 -2.04
CA SER A 54 -38.23 -13.04 -2.05
C SER A 54 -37.55 -11.87 -1.34
N SER A 55 -36.29 -12.07 -0.93
CA SER A 55 -35.45 -11.02 -0.36
C SER A 55 -34.04 -11.10 -0.93
N LEU A 56 -33.31 -10.01 -0.85
CA LEU A 56 -31.90 -9.91 -1.23
C LEU A 56 -31.12 -9.23 -0.10
N TYR A 57 -29.82 -9.50 -0.01
CA TYR A 57 -28.92 -8.69 0.82
C TYR A 57 -28.44 -7.51 -0.01
N LEU A 58 -28.58 -6.30 0.49
CA LEU A 58 -27.98 -5.10 -0.08
C LEU A 58 -26.93 -4.56 0.89
N VAL A 59 -25.73 -4.34 0.37
CA VAL A 59 -24.55 -4.02 1.16
C VAL A 59 -23.78 -2.88 0.53
N ILE A 60 -23.25 -1.98 1.37
CA ILE A 60 -22.27 -0.97 0.99
C ILE A 60 -20.98 -1.28 1.75
N ALA A 61 -19.97 -1.78 1.05
CA ALA A 61 -18.68 -2.13 1.63
C ALA A 61 -17.63 -1.07 1.32
N GLN A 62 -16.72 -0.81 2.27
CA GLN A 62 -15.56 0.06 2.07
C GLN A 62 -14.34 -0.78 1.66
N GLY A 63 -13.75 -0.47 0.51
CA GLY A 63 -12.59 -1.18 -0.01
C GLY A 63 -12.88 -2.61 -0.47
N VAL A 64 -11.84 -3.27 -0.99
CA VAL A 64 -11.92 -4.68 -1.44
C VAL A 64 -12.15 -5.61 -0.24
N ASP A 65 -11.49 -5.31 0.89
CA ASP A 65 -11.48 -6.17 2.06
C ASP A 65 -12.90 -6.39 2.61
N GLY A 66 -13.66 -5.31 2.85
CA GLY A 66 -15.03 -5.39 3.35
C GLY A 66 -16.00 -6.09 2.38
N LEU A 67 -15.80 -5.98 1.06
CA LEU A 67 -16.59 -6.78 0.11
C LEU A 67 -16.21 -8.26 0.20
N SER A 68 -14.91 -8.56 0.28
CA SER A 68 -14.42 -9.94 0.33
C SER A 68 -14.81 -10.67 1.62
N GLU A 69 -14.96 -9.94 2.72
CA GLU A 69 -15.42 -10.45 4.01
C GLU A 69 -16.93 -10.78 3.96
N TRP A 70 -17.75 -9.87 3.42
CA TRP A 70 -19.19 -10.13 3.19
C TRP A 70 -19.44 -11.28 2.20
N VAL A 71 -18.63 -11.44 1.14
CA VAL A 71 -18.77 -12.57 0.21
C VAL A 71 -18.47 -13.91 0.88
N GLN A 72 -17.65 -13.95 1.94
CA GLN A 72 -17.37 -15.17 2.70
C GLN A 72 -18.50 -15.52 3.68
N ASP A 73 -19.09 -14.52 4.34
CA ASP A 73 -20.25 -14.70 5.21
C ASP A 73 -21.26 -13.55 5.02
N PRO A 74 -22.24 -13.71 4.10
CA PRO A 74 -23.23 -12.68 3.83
C PRO A 74 -24.16 -12.37 5.00
N THR A 75 -24.16 -13.21 6.05
CA THR A 75 -25.07 -13.10 7.20
C THR A 75 -24.54 -12.19 8.31
N ARG A 76 -23.25 -11.82 8.27
CA ARG A 76 -22.61 -10.96 9.28
C ARG A 76 -22.64 -9.48 8.87
N PRO A 77 -23.36 -8.61 9.60
CA PRO A 77 -23.48 -7.19 9.26
C PRO A 77 -22.24 -6.36 9.67
N GLU A 78 -21.42 -6.84 10.61
CA GLU A 78 -20.33 -6.08 11.26
C GLU A 78 -19.18 -5.67 10.32
N THR A 79 -19.11 -6.30 9.14
CA THR A 79 -17.95 -6.28 8.23
C THR A 79 -18.03 -5.16 7.18
N THR A 80 -19.16 -4.46 7.10
CA THR A 80 -19.46 -3.50 6.03
C THR A 80 -20.03 -2.18 6.56
N LEU A 81 -20.03 -1.13 5.73
CA LEU A 81 -20.49 0.20 6.15
C LEU A 81 -22.02 0.25 6.34
N SER A 82 -22.75 -0.50 5.52
CA SER A 82 -24.20 -0.63 5.60
C SER A 82 -24.60 -2.02 5.10
N TRP A 83 -25.49 -2.70 5.82
CA TRP A 83 -25.99 -4.04 5.52
C TRP A 83 -27.50 -4.09 5.78
N HIS A 84 -28.26 -4.53 4.79
CA HIS A 84 -29.72 -4.60 4.87
C HIS A 84 -30.26 -5.83 4.12
N ILE A 85 -31.28 -6.46 4.70
CA ILE A 85 -32.16 -7.37 3.95
C ILE A 85 -33.22 -6.49 3.28
N ILE A 86 -33.30 -6.56 1.95
CA ILE A 86 -34.26 -5.81 1.14
C ILE A 86 -35.35 -6.72 0.59
N SER A 87 -36.59 -6.25 0.67
CA SER A 87 -37.80 -6.85 0.10
C SER A 87 -38.72 -5.73 -0.36
N ASP A 88 -39.67 -6.04 -1.25
CA ASP A 88 -40.59 -5.08 -1.86
C ASP A 88 -39.85 -3.86 -2.43
N SER A 89 -40.22 -2.63 -2.04
CA SER A 89 -39.55 -1.41 -2.48
C SER A 89 -39.15 -0.52 -1.31
N GLY A 90 -38.06 0.23 -1.47
CA GLY A 90 -37.53 1.11 -0.43
C GLY A 90 -36.28 1.85 -0.87
N PHE A 91 -35.61 2.49 0.09
CA PHE A 91 -34.33 3.13 -0.14
C PHE A 91 -33.47 3.12 1.14
N ILE A 92 -32.16 3.16 0.96
CA ILE A 92 -31.14 3.26 2.00
C ILE A 92 -30.28 4.49 1.71
N GLU A 93 -29.94 5.27 2.73
CA GLU A 93 -29.06 6.43 2.63
C GLU A 93 -27.82 6.23 3.51
N GLN A 94 -26.64 6.52 2.95
CA GLN A 94 -25.36 6.32 3.59
C GLN A 94 -24.45 7.54 3.38
N ASP A 95 -24.05 8.19 4.47
CA ASP A 95 -23.04 9.25 4.46
C ASP A 95 -21.62 8.67 4.38
N ILE A 96 -20.75 9.27 3.57
CA ILE A 96 -19.37 8.84 3.34
C ILE A 96 -18.41 9.62 4.23
N THR A 97 -17.92 8.99 5.29
CA THR A 97 -17.06 9.63 6.30
C THR A 97 -15.56 9.64 5.95
N LYS A 98 -15.13 8.79 5.00
CA LYS A 98 -13.74 8.62 4.56
C LYS A 98 -13.68 8.59 3.03
N SER A 99 -12.68 9.22 2.42
CA SER A 99 -12.47 9.10 0.96
C SER A 99 -11.95 7.71 0.64
N SER A 100 -12.66 6.95 -0.18
CA SER A 100 -12.33 5.54 -0.47
C SER A 100 -13.03 5.02 -1.74
N THR A 101 -12.60 3.85 -2.18
CA THR A 101 -13.41 3.02 -3.09
C THR A 101 -14.50 2.33 -2.28
N TYR A 102 -15.73 2.43 -2.74
CA TYR A 102 -16.90 1.80 -2.15
C TYR A 102 -17.54 0.83 -3.15
N TYR A 103 -18.07 -0.26 -2.62
CA TYR A 103 -18.74 -1.31 -3.36
C TYR A 103 -20.19 -1.37 -2.92
N VAL A 104 -21.12 -1.07 -3.82
CA VAL A 104 -22.54 -1.39 -3.62
C VAL A 104 -22.74 -2.80 -4.16
N ALA A 105 -23.17 -3.73 -3.31
CA ALA A 105 -23.35 -5.14 -3.66
C ALA A 105 -24.77 -5.60 -3.35
N VAL A 106 -25.29 -6.50 -4.19
CA VAL A 106 -26.57 -7.18 -3.98
C VAL A 106 -26.38 -8.68 -4.12
N GLY A 107 -26.69 -9.43 -3.06
CA GLY A 107 -26.47 -10.88 -2.96
C GLY A 107 -27.76 -11.66 -2.75
N ASN A 108 -27.82 -12.85 -3.35
CA ASN A 108 -28.91 -13.81 -3.22
C ASN A 108 -28.36 -15.14 -2.68
N VAL A 109 -28.72 -15.49 -1.44
CA VAL A 109 -28.40 -16.81 -0.84
C VAL A 109 -29.55 -17.80 -0.99
N TYR A 110 -30.66 -17.39 -1.60
CA TYR A 110 -31.87 -18.21 -1.75
C TYR A 110 -31.83 -19.02 -3.05
N LEU A 111 -32.61 -20.11 -3.10
CA LEU A 111 -32.57 -21.09 -4.18
C LEU A 111 -33.13 -20.60 -5.53
N ASN A 112 -33.97 -19.57 -5.51
CA ASN A 112 -34.62 -19.03 -6.70
C ASN A 112 -33.87 -17.79 -7.21
N GLU A 113 -33.84 -17.60 -8.53
CA GLU A 113 -33.43 -16.32 -9.12
C GLU A 113 -34.40 -15.21 -8.65
N VAL A 114 -33.84 -14.11 -8.16
CA VAL A 114 -34.61 -12.92 -7.76
C VAL A 114 -34.33 -11.79 -8.73
N LYS A 115 -35.39 -11.13 -9.19
CA LYS A 115 -35.28 -9.94 -10.05
C LYS A 115 -35.48 -8.67 -9.24
N ALA A 116 -34.65 -7.68 -9.50
CA ALA A 116 -34.73 -6.38 -8.86
C ALA A 116 -34.29 -5.25 -9.79
N THR A 117 -34.75 -4.05 -9.48
CA THR A 117 -34.23 -2.80 -10.02
C THR A 117 -33.54 -2.04 -8.88
N ILE A 118 -32.32 -1.56 -9.11
CA ILE A 118 -31.50 -0.82 -8.14
C ILE A 118 -31.09 0.51 -8.77
N ASP A 119 -31.48 1.63 -8.16
CA ASP A 119 -31.08 2.99 -8.55
C ASP A 119 -30.08 3.54 -7.53
N ILE A 120 -28.82 3.67 -7.95
CA ILE A 120 -27.74 4.21 -7.11
C ILE A 120 -27.61 5.70 -7.43
N GLN A 121 -28.19 6.55 -6.56
CA GLN A 121 -28.03 7.99 -6.62
C GLN A 121 -26.87 8.42 -5.72
N VAL A 122 -26.01 9.31 -6.21
CA VAL A 122 -24.87 9.82 -5.44
C VAL A 122 -24.86 11.33 -5.47
N GLU A 123 -24.72 11.91 -4.28
CA GLU A 123 -24.47 13.33 -4.04
C GLU A 123 -23.00 13.44 -3.62
N GLY A 124 -22.13 13.56 -4.60
CA GLY A 124 -20.68 13.55 -4.42
C GLY A 124 -20.10 14.95 -4.25
N ILE A 125 -19.00 15.04 -3.50
CA ILE A 125 -18.14 16.23 -3.51
C ILE A 125 -16.91 15.94 -4.38
N LEU A 126 -16.63 16.84 -5.32
CA LEU A 126 -15.53 16.76 -6.28
C LEU A 126 -14.50 17.86 -6.03
N TYR A 127 -13.30 17.66 -6.58
CA TYR A 127 -12.24 18.67 -6.53
C TYR A 127 -12.49 19.80 -7.52
N ASP A 128 -12.26 21.05 -7.10
CA ASP A 128 -12.22 22.18 -8.03
C ASP A 128 -11.10 21.99 -9.07
N THR A 129 -11.45 22.12 -10.34
CA THR A 129 -10.54 21.99 -11.49
C THR A 129 -10.49 23.25 -12.35
N THR A 130 -11.17 24.34 -11.96
CA THR A 130 -11.25 25.60 -12.71
C THR A 130 -9.87 26.23 -12.92
N ASN A 131 -9.00 26.19 -11.91
CA ASN A 131 -7.66 26.78 -11.92
C ASN A 131 -6.56 25.83 -12.47
N ALA A 132 -6.93 24.81 -13.24
CA ALA A 132 -5.98 23.88 -13.85
C ALA A 132 -5.18 24.52 -14.99
N TYR A 133 -3.85 24.45 -14.92
CA TYR A 133 -2.96 24.95 -15.98
C TYR A 133 -2.80 23.96 -17.15
N TYR A 134 -3.19 22.70 -16.93
CA TYR A 134 -3.15 21.62 -17.91
C TYR A 134 -4.46 20.85 -17.83
N ASN A 135 -5.04 20.53 -18.97
CA ASN A 135 -6.15 19.60 -19.09
C ASN A 135 -5.89 18.62 -20.25
N CYS A 136 -6.38 17.39 -20.12
CA CYS A 136 -6.24 16.37 -21.14
C CYS A 136 -7.41 15.38 -21.12
N SER A 137 -8.01 15.17 -22.29
CA SER A 137 -9.20 14.34 -22.50
C SER A 137 -8.88 12.97 -23.10
N PHE A 138 -7.66 12.45 -22.87
CA PHE A 138 -7.18 11.16 -23.39
C PHE A 138 -7.37 10.97 -24.91
N PRO A 139 -6.97 11.92 -25.76
CA PRO A 139 -7.24 11.84 -27.21
C PRO A 139 -6.55 10.66 -27.91
N ASN A 140 -5.45 10.13 -27.34
CA ASN A 140 -4.69 8.98 -27.85
C ASN A 140 -4.49 7.93 -26.72
N ASP A 141 -5.49 7.74 -25.85
CA ASP A 141 -5.44 6.89 -24.62
C ASP A 141 -4.32 7.21 -23.62
N LYS A 142 -3.53 8.26 -23.86
CA LYS A 142 -2.42 8.72 -23.03
C LYS A 142 -2.54 10.21 -22.77
N CYS A 143 -2.31 10.59 -21.51
CA CYS A 143 -2.05 11.96 -21.08
C CYS A 143 -0.72 11.98 -20.31
N THR A 144 0.12 12.99 -20.56
CA THR A 144 1.42 13.15 -19.89
C THR A 144 1.45 14.50 -19.20
N LEU A 145 1.53 14.50 -17.87
CA LEU A 145 1.65 15.72 -17.07
C LEU A 145 3.11 15.95 -16.67
N SER A 146 3.67 17.08 -17.12
CA SER A 146 5.03 17.49 -16.77
C SER A 146 5.07 18.11 -15.37
N VAL A 147 5.35 17.30 -14.36
CA VAL A 147 5.56 17.78 -12.98
C VAL A 147 6.96 18.38 -12.84
N PRO A 148 7.17 19.68 -12.53
CA PRO A 148 8.51 20.26 -12.35
C PRO A 148 9.31 19.63 -11.19
N LEU A 149 10.59 19.99 -11.06
CA LEU A 149 11.47 19.52 -9.97
C LEU A 149 11.23 20.25 -8.64
N PHE A 150 10.78 21.51 -8.72
CA PHE A 150 10.57 22.39 -7.57
C PHE A 150 9.12 22.87 -7.52
N GLY A 151 8.62 23.09 -6.31
CA GLY A 151 7.24 23.52 -6.04
C GLY A 151 6.24 22.37 -5.88
N THR A 152 5.10 22.70 -5.25
CA THR A 152 3.96 21.80 -5.16
C THR A 152 3.32 21.60 -6.53
N ASN A 153 2.81 20.40 -6.77
CA ASN A 153 2.00 20.08 -7.95
C ASN A 153 0.94 19.07 -7.53
N ALA A 154 -0.27 19.22 -8.06
CA ALA A 154 -1.35 18.27 -7.90
C ALA A 154 -1.87 17.84 -9.27
N ALA A 155 -2.40 16.63 -9.33
CA ALA A 155 -3.08 16.10 -10.49
C ALA A 155 -4.45 15.57 -10.06
N VAL A 156 -5.51 15.97 -10.77
CA VAL A 156 -6.86 15.43 -10.56
C VAL A 156 -7.22 14.60 -11.78
N LEU A 157 -7.52 13.33 -11.56
CA LEU A 157 -8.10 12.44 -12.56
C LEU A 157 -9.60 12.33 -12.31
N THR A 158 -10.41 12.77 -13.28
CA THR A 158 -11.86 12.60 -13.26
C THR A 158 -12.27 11.42 -14.13
N SER A 159 -13.20 10.60 -13.65
CA SER A 159 -14.00 9.73 -14.52
C SER A 159 -15.00 10.58 -15.33
N PRO A 160 -15.45 10.10 -16.51
CA PRO A 160 -16.69 10.60 -17.09
C PRO A 160 -17.85 10.25 -16.14
N GLY A 161 -18.80 11.17 -15.94
CA GLY A 161 -20.05 10.83 -15.25
C GLY A 161 -20.84 9.75 -16.01
N PRO A 162 -21.73 9.00 -15.34
CA PRO A 162 -22.48 7.93 -15.98
C PRO A 162 -23.30 8.49 -17.15
N LYS A 163 -23.06 7.93 -18.34
CA LYS A 163 -23.87 8.22 -19.52
C LYS A 163 -25.04 7.24 -19.53
N LEU A 164 -26.25 7.79 -19.54
CA LEU A 164 -27.48 7.03 -19.71
C LEU A 164 -27.33 6.05 -20.91
N ASN A 165 -27.59 4.76 -20.67
CA ASN A 165 -27.56 3.64 -21.62
C ASN A 165 -26.22 2.98 -22.04
N ASN A 166 -25.05 3.31 -21.45
CA ASN A 166 -23.83 2.54 -21.73
C ASN A 166 -23.41 1.59 -20.59
N SER A 167 -23.90 0.35 -20.67
CA SER A 167 -23.47 -0.75 -19.81
C SER A 167 -21.98 -1.09 -19.97
N LYS A 168 -21.27 -1.28 -18.85
CA LYS A 168 -19.87 -1.76 -18.76
C LYS A 168 -18.82 -0.88 -19.45
N ASN A 169 -18.45 0.23 -18.83
CA ASN A 169 -17.12 0.83 -19.03
C ASN A 169 -16.40 0.95 -17.68
N GLU A 170 -15.66 -0.10 -17.30
CA GLU A 170 -14.66 0.01 -16.23
C GLU A 170 -13.49 0.86 -16.74
N PHE A 171 -13.39 2.10 -16.27
CA PHE A 171 -12.35 3.04 -16.69
C PHE A 171 -11.03 2.80 -15.93
N CYS A 172 -10.24 1.82 -16.40
CA CYS A 172 -8.92 1.52 -15.86
C CYS A 172 -7.85 2.53 -16.33
N ALA A 173 -7.45 3.47 -15.47
CA ALA A 173 -6.34 4.38 -15.73
C ALA A 173 -5.03 3.83 -15.11
N LYS A 174 -4.02 3.56 -15.95
CA LYS A 174 -2.68 3.17 -15.49
C LYS A 174 -1.81 4.40 -15.26
N LEU A 175 -1.47 4.69 -14.01
CA LEU A 175 -0.47 5.70 -13.68
C LEU A 175 0.94 5.12 -13.90
N SER A 176 1.77 5.79 -14.70
CA SER A 176 3.18 5.48 -14.89
C SER A 176 4.04 6.69 -14.57
N TYR A 177 5.00 6.54 -13.64
CA TYR A 177 5.99 7.57 -13.33
C TYR A 177 7.30 7.26 -14.04
N GLU A 178 7.79 8.22 -14.84
CA GLU A 178 9.11 8.10 -15.48
C GLU A 178 10.20 8.58 -14.50
N PRO A 179 11.16 7.71 -14.11
CA PRO A 179 12.16 8.06 -13.13
C PRO A 179 13.14 9.12 -13.67
N ARG A 180 13.47 10.11 -12.82
CA ARG A 180 14.29 11.28 -13.19
C ARG A 180 15.79 10.99 -13.13
N TRP A 181 16.28 10.02 -13.90
CA TRP A 181 17.69 9.57 -13.88
C TRP A 181 18.69 10.72 -14.01
N ILE A 182 18.40 11.72 -14.86
CA ILE A 182 19.23 12.92 -15.03
C ILE A 182 19.42 13.68 -13.72
N ALA A 183 18.36 13.85 -12.92
CA ALA A 183 18.45 14.55 -11.63
C ALA A 183 19.32 13.77 -10.63
N TYR A 184 19.19 12.45 -10.58
CA TYR A 184 20.06 11.60 -9.75
C TYR A 184 21.53 11.69 -10.18
N MET A 185 21.84 11.65 -11.48
CA MET A 185 23.21 11.78 -11.98
C MET A 185 23.82 13.15 -11.64
N VAL A 186 23.04 14.24 -11.78
CA VAL A 186 23.47 15.58 -11.38
C VAL A 186 23.72 15.68 -9.88
N CYS A 187 22.80 15.19 -9.03
CA CYS A 187 22.98 15.17 -7.58
C CYS A 187 24.22 14.36 -7.16
N MET A 188 24.44 13.18 -7.75
CA MET A 188 25.64 12.37 -7.47
C MET A 188 26.92 13.10 -7.89
N GLY A 189 26.95 13.75 -9.06
CA GLY A 189 28.09 14.55 -9.50
C GLY A 189 28.39 15.77 -8.62
N VAL A 190 27.35 16.44 -8.09
CA VAL A 190 27.51 17.54 -7.13
C VAL A 190 28.05 17.03 -5.80
N VAL A 191 27.54 15.90 -5.28
CA VAL A 191 28.03 15.31 -4.02
C VAL A 191 29.48 14.85 -4.13
N THR A 192 29.88 14.19 -5.23
CA THR A 192 31.29 13.78 -5.42
C THR A 192 32.21 15.00 -5.57
N ALA A 193 31.80 16.04 -6.30
CA ALA A 193 32.55 17.28 -6.39
C ALA A 193 32.73 17.95 -5.00
N LEU A 194 31.68 18.03 -4.18
CA LEU A 194 31.76 18.56 -2.82
C LEU A 194 32.71 17.74 -1.93
N LEU A 195 32.68 16.40 -2.01
CA LEU A 195 33.61 15.55 -1.27
C LEU A 195 35.07 15.75 -1.70
N LEU A 196 35.34 15.96 -2.99
CA LEU A 196 36.69 16.27 -3.49
C LEU A 196 37.16 17.65 -3.02
N ILE A 197 36.28 18.66 -3.02
CA ILE A 197 36.58 20.00 -2.49
C ILE A 197 36.93 19.90 -1.00
N VAL A 198 36.09 19.23 -0.20
CA VAL A 198 36.35 19.00 1.24
C VAL A 198 37.67 18.26 1.47
N SER A 199 37.93 17.18 0.73
CA SER A 199 39.18 16.41 0.82
C SER A 199 40.42 17.26 0.50
N SER A 200 40.39 18.05 -0.58
CA SER A 200 41.49 18.96 -0.93
C SER A 200 41.73 20.06 0.11
N LEU A 201 40.68 20.54 0.79
CA LEU A 201 40.82 21.48 1.91
C LEU A 201 41.44 20.83 3.15
N PHE A 202 41.16 19.53 3.41
CA PHE A 202 41.84 18.77 4.47
C PHE A 202 43.31 18.51 4.14
N ASN A 203 43.63 18.01 2.94
CA ASN A 203 45.01 17.76 2.51
C ASN A 203 45.86 19.04 2.56
N LYS A 204 45.30 20.19 2.17
CA LYS A 204 46.00 21.49 2.24
C LYS A 204 46.25 21.98 3.68
N ARG A 205 45.52 21.48 4.69
CA ARG A 205 45.83 21.75 6.11
C ARG A 205 46.94 20.85 6.64
N GLN A 206 47.04 19.62 6.16
CA GLN A 206 48.08 18.67 6.60
C GLN A 206 49.47 19.01 6.04
N ALA A 207 49.53 19.51 4.80
CA ALA A 207 50.79 19.99 4.19
C ALA A 207 51.37 21.28 4.84
N VAL A 208 50.66 21.93 5.76
CA VAL A 208 51.15 23.12 6.50
C VAL A 208 51.71 22.74 7.88
N SER A 209 51.58 21.48 8.31
CA SER A 209 52.11 20.99 9.60
C SER A 209 53.39 20.15 9.48
N GLU A 210 53.95 19.97 8.29
CA GLU A 210 55.13 19.11 8.05
C GLU A 210 56.41 19.91 7.71
N ASP A 211 56.35 21.24 7.56
CA ASP A 211 57.50 22.13 7.33
C ASP A 211 58.05 22.72 8.65
N GLU A 212 58.41 21.89 9.64
CA GLU A 212 59.39 22.28 10.67
C GLU A 212 60.04 21.07 11.37
N ILE A 213 61.37 21.20 11.59
CA ILE A 213 62.30 20.30 12.32
C ILE A 213 62.94 19.16 11.50
N VAL A 214 64.25 19.30 11.31
CA VAL A 214 65.22 18.31 10.82
C VAL A 214 66.15 17.93 11.98
N ASP A 215 66.40 16.62 12.14
CA ASP A 215 67.61 15.93 12.67
C ASP A 215 67.17 14.52 13.11
N GLU A 216 67.98 13.47 13.26
CA GLU A 216 69.28 12.99 12.77
C GLU A 216 69.51 11.72 13.63
N ASN A 217 69.84 10.56 13.04
CA ASN A 217 70.31 9.30 13.67
C ASN A 217 69.40 8.70 14.81
N ASP A 218 69.31 7.38 15.01
CA ASP A 218 70.36 6.36 14.99
C ASP A 218 69.77 4.95 14.78
N ASP A 219 70.63 3.98 14.46
CA ASP A 219 70.27 2.56 14.42
C ASP A 219 69.89 2.01 15.81
N VAL A 220 68.96 1.03 15.86
CA VAL A 220 69.05 -0.21 16.65
C VAL A 220 67.76 -1.03 16.50
N ALA A 221 67.91 -2.32 16.17
CA ALA A 221 66.87 -3.33 16.38
C ALA A 221 67.31 -4.32 17.46
N PRO A 222 66.49 -4.58 18.50
CA PRO A 222 66.67 -5.74 19.37
C PRO A 222 65.59 -6.81 19.17
N LEU A 223 66.00 -8.06 19.34
CA LEU A 223 65.22 -9.28 19.13
C LEU A 223 64.23 -9.56 20.27
N ILE A 224 63.16 -10.30 19.95
CA ILE A 224 62.19 -10.89 20.89
C ILE A 224 62.85 -12.05 21.67
N PRO A 225 62.62 -12.16 22.99
CA PRO A 225 62.33 -13.50 23.56
C PRO A 225 61.40 -13.51 24.80
N GLY A 226 60.11 -13.82 24.57
CA GLY A 226 59.26 -14.77 25.34
C GLY A 226 58.96 -14.63 26.85
N LYS A 227 58.00 -15.50 27.27
CA LYS A 227 57.67 -15.98 28.63
C LYS A 227 56.72 -15.14 29.51
N ASP A 228 55.65 -15.62 30.16
CA ASP A 228 54.68 -16.76 30.11
C ASP A 228 53.61 -16.41 31.21
N ASP A 229 52.39 -16.94 31.40
CA ASP A 229 51.58 -17.99 30.74
C ASP A 229 50.05 -17.76 31.02
N ASP A 230 49.20 -18.78 30.78
CA ASP A 230 47.89 -19.09 31.40
C ASP A 230 46.73 -18.05 31.44
N ASN A 231 45.63 -18.35 30.71
CA ASN A 231 44.39 -18.84 31.36
C ASN A 231 43.37 -19.48 30.37
N SER A 232 42.56 -20.39 30.91
CA SER A 232 41.63 -21.33 30.31
C SER A 232 40.51 -20.86 29.35
N SER A 233 40.19 -21.80 28.44
CA SER A 233 38.86 -22.19 27.91
C SER A 233 37.56 -21.73 28.59
N TRP A 234 36.53 -21.60 27.75
CA TRP A 234 35.06 -21.75 27.97
C TRP A 234 34.19 -20.62 28.61
N CYS A 235 33.18 -20.23 27.80
CA CYS A 235 31.76 -20.00 28.15
C CYS A 235 31.30 -18.68 28.80
N SER A 236 30.44 -17.93 28.07
CA SER A 236 29.16 -17.33 28.55
C SER A 236 28.51 -16.61 27.33
N SER A 237 27.37 -16.99 26.73
CA SER A 237 25.98 -17.22 27.20
C SER A 237 25.06 -15.98 27.17
N TYR A 238 24.26 -15.85 26.10
CA TYR A 238 22.81 -15.66 26.23
C TYR A 238 22.14 -16.56 25.16
N SER A 239 21.57 -17.69 25.57
CA SER A 239 20.18 -17.84 26.02
C SER A 239 19.15 -17.54 24.92
N SER A 240 18.75 -18.60 24.24
CA SER A 240 17.47 -18.73 23.54
C SER A 240 16.30 -18.61 24.53
N ILE A 241 15.20 -17.98 24.10
CA ILE A 241 13.84 -18.47 24.39
C ILE A 241 13.00 -18.38 23.09
N LEU A 242 12.43 -19.52 22.70
CA LEU A 242 11.22 -19.62 21.89
C LEU A 242 10.08 -20.08 22.81
N THR A 243 8.82 -19.86 22.38
CA THR A 243 7.56 -20.33 23.01
C THR A 243 7.32 -19.83 24.44
N SER A 244 6.18 -19.21 24.75
CA SER A 244 4.84 -19.81 24.64
C SER A 244 3.72 -18.79 24.38
N THR A 245 2.56 -19.32 23.99
CA THR A 245 1.24 -18.68 24.20
C THR A 245 0.95 -18.54 25.70
N GLU A 246 0.41 -17.39 26.12
CA GLU A 246 -0.86 -17.25 26.86
C GLU A 246 -1.10 -15.79 27.26
N GLU A 247 -2.31 -15.53 27.75
CA GLU A 247 -2.96 -14.21 27.87
C GLU A 247 -2.36 -13.31 28.97
N LEU A 248 -2.52 -11.98 28.82
CA LEU A 248 -3.12 -11.10 29.84
C LEU A 248 -3.19 -9.64 29.38
N GLU A 249 -4.20 -8.92 29.88
CA GLU A 249 -4.53 -7.53 29.60
C GLU A 249 -3.59 -6.54 30.34
N GLY A 250 -3.37 -5.32 29.81
CA GLY A 250 -2.64 -4.28 30.54
C GLY A 250 -2.25 -3.05 29.73
N ALA A 251 -2.82 -1.89 30.07
CA ALA A 251 -2.77 -0.62 29.35
C ALA A 251 -1.39 0.10 29.23
N HIS A 252 -1.35 1.00 28.24
CA HIS A 252 -0.45 2.17 28.06
C HIS A 252 1.06 1.97 27.76
N GLY A 253 1.56 2.72 26.76
CA GLY A 253 2.98 3.11 26.69
C GLY A 253 3.70 2.93 25.34
N GLU A 254 3.35 3.75 24.35
CA GLU A 254 4.22 4.31 23.30
C GLU A 254 5.43 3.50 22.75
N GLY A 255 5.35 3.13 21.46
CA GLY A 255 6.31 3.71 20.50
C GLY A 255 7.44 2.86 19.92
N HIS A 256 7.66 1.58 20.28
CA HIS A 256 8.90 0.88 19.85
C HIS A 256 8.83 -0.62 19.46
N SER A 257 7.66 -1.18 19.13
CA SER A 257 7.49 -2.64 18.94
C SER A 257 7.25 -3.15 17.50
N SER A 258 6.91 -2.30 16.53
CA SER A 258 6.41 -2.75 15.20
C SER A 258 7.47 -3.35 14.27
N THR A 259 8.74 -2.94 14.37
CA THR A 259 9.81 -3.36 13.44
C THR A 259 10.19 -4.85 13.55
N ARG A 260 9.90 -5.50 14.69
CA ARG A 260 10.24 -6.92 14.90
C ARG A 260 9.40 -7.89 14.05
N TYR A 261 8.25 -7.45 13.53
CA TYR A 261 7.34 -8.26 12.72
C TYR A 261 7.43 -7.98 11.21
N LEU A 262 8.20 -6.95 10.81
CA LEU A 262 8.37 -6.56 9.41
C LEU A 262 9.49 -7.34 8.72
N CYS A 263 9.34 -7.53 7.42
CA CYS A 263 10.29 -8.19 6.53
C CYS A 263 11.66 -7.51 6.61
N ALA A 264 12.71 -8.26 6.95
CA ALA A 264 14.07 -7.72 7.09
C ALA A 264 14.75 -7.34 5.75
N ILE A 265 13.99 -7.34 4.65
CA ILE A 265 14.48 -7.10 3.27
C ILE A 265 13.86 -5.83 2.69
N CYS A 266 12.52 -5.69 2.73
CA CYS A 266 11.84 -4.47 2.29
C CYS A 266 11.44 -3.53 3.43
N TYR A 267 11.32 -4.02 4.67
CA TYR A 267 10.75 -3.29 5.82
C TYR A 267 9.28 -2.81 5.67
N ASP A 268 8.67 -2.95 4.49
CA ASP A 268 7.32 -2.47 4.17
C ASP A 268 6.18 -3.47 4.46
N ALA A 269 6.49 -4.76 4.57
CA ALA A 269 5.49 -5.84 4.66
C ALA A 269 5.78 -6.77 5.85
N PRO A 270 4.77 -7.42 6.46
CA PRO A 270 4.98 -8.38 7.55
C PRO A 270 5.77 -9.62 7.10
N ARG A 271 6.37 -10.33 8.05
CA ARG A 271 7.02 -11.64 7.83
C ARG A 271 5.96 -12.73 7.67
N ASP A 272 5.51 -12.93 6.43
CA ASP A 272 4.46 -13.90 6.07
C ASP A 272 4.99 -15.10 5.25
N CYS A 273 6.29 -15.43 5.32
CA CYS A 273 6.81 -16.64 4.67
C CYS A 273 8.01 -17.29 5.38
N PHE A 274 8.15 -18.61 5.21
CA PHE A 274 9.29 -19.39 5.69
C PHE A 274 9.96 -20.21 4.57
N PHE A 275 11.25 -20.49 4.76
CA PHE A 275 12.04 -21.33 3.84
C PHE A 275 12.00 -22.80 4.25
N LEU A 276 11.43 -23.67 3.41
CA LEU A 276 11.16 -25.08 3.72
C LEU A 276 12.40 -25.92 4.11
N SER A 277 13.61 -25.49 3.71
CA SER A 277 14.87 -26.18 4.04
C SER A 277 15.47 -25.81 5.40
N CYS A 278 14.95 -24.79 6.09
CA CYS A 278 15.52 -24.33 7.36
C CYS A 278 14.54 -23.66 8.34
N GLY A 279 13.26 -23.50 8.01
CA GLY A 279 12.23 -22.97 8.91
C GLY A 279 12.27 -21.45 9.17
N HIS A 280 13.37 -20.76 8.84
CA HIS A 280 13.51 -19.33 9.11
C HIS A 280 12.45 -18.48 8.42
N CYS A 281 11.76 -17.65 9.21
CA CYS A 281 10.77 -16.66 8.79
C CYS A 281 11.34 -15.24 9.00
N VAL A 282 11.87 -14.64 7.94
CA VAL A 282 12.56 -13.32 7.99
C VAL A 282 12.14 -12.35 6.90
N ALA A 283 11.33 -12.81 5.94
CA ALA A 283 10.93 -12.03 4.78
C ALA A 283 9.42 -12.15 4.54
N CYS A 284 8.84 -11.17 3.84
CA CYS A 284 7.53 -11.35 3.23
C CYS A 284 7.64 -12.31 2.03
N PHE A 285 6.52 -12.89 1.60
CA PHE A 285 6.46 -13.92 0.56
C PHE A 285 7.06 -13.46 -0.78
N GLN A 286 6.87 -12.19 -1.14
CA GLN A 286 7.44 -11.62 -2.37
C GLN A 286 8.98 -11.52 -2.29
N CYS A 287 9.52 -11.02 -1.18
CA CYS A 287 10.97 -10.97 -0.96
C CYS A 287 11.58 -12.37 -0.82
N GLY A 288 10.92 -13.29 -0.09
CA GLY A 288 11.36 -14.67 0.06
C GLY A 288 11.43 -15.42 -1.26
N THR A 289 10.45 -15.22 -2.14
CA THR A 289 10.42 -15.81 -3.49
C THR A 289 11.56 -15.26 -4.36
N ARG A 290 11.74 -13.93 -4.41
CA ARG A 290 12.86 -13.30 -5.14
C ARG A 290 14.23 -13.78 -4.65
N ILE A 291 14.39 -13.99 -3.34
CA ILE A 291 15.63 -14.55 -2.76
C ILE A 291 15.85 -15.99 -3.22
N ALA A 292 14.80 -16.82 -3.26
CA ALA A 292 14.89 -18.19 -3.74
C ALA A 292 15.26 -18.28 -5.24
N GLU A 293 14.78 -17.34 -6.06
CA GLU A 293 15.09 -17.25 -7.49
C GLU A 293 16.50 -16.68 -7.77
N THR A 294 16.92 -15.66 -7.01
CA THR A 294 18.16 -14.91 -7.31
C THR A 294 19.38 -15.52 -6.61
N SER A 295 19.34 -15.70 -5.29
CA SER A 295 20.48 -16.22 -4.51
C SER A 295 20.34 -17.71 -4.24
N GLY A 296 19.12 -18.21 -4.06
CA GLY A 296 18.84 -19.59 -3.69
C GLY A 296 19.29 -19.97 -2.28
N PHE A 297 19.73 -19.04 -1.42
CA PHE A 297 20.23 -19.31 -0.07
C PHE A 297 19.49 -18.48 1.00
N CYS A 298 19.19 -19.09 2.14
CA CYS A 298 18.57 -18.41 3.28
C CYS A 298 19.49 -17.33 3.86
N PRO A 299 19.05 -16.06 4.03
CA PRO A 299 19.89 -14.98 4.56
C PRO A 299 20.41 -15.24 5.98
N VAL A 300 19.69 -16.01 6.81
CA VAL A 300 20.05 -16.29 8.20
C VAL A 300 21.13 -17.38 8.30
N CYS A 301 20.83 -18.56 7.75
CA CYS A 301 21.65 -19.76 7.98
C CYS A 301 22.38 -20.25 6.71
N ARG A 302 22.36 -19.47 5.63
CA ARG A 302 23.02 -19.72 4.33
C ARG A 302 22.74 -21.09 3.68
N ARG A 303 21.66 -21.76 4.09
CA ARG A 303 21.24 -23.07 3.56
C ARG A 303 20.44 -22.90 2.27
N LYS A 304 20.66 -23.76 1.27
CA LYS A 304 19.96 -23.71 -0.02
C LYS A 304 18.44 -23.79 0.19
N ILE A 305 17.68 -22.86 -0.39
CA ILE A 305 16.23 -22.79 -0.32
C ILE A 305 15.65 -23.84 -1.28
N ARG A 306 14.81 -24.74 -0.76
CA ARG A 306 14.10 -25.74 -1.59
C ARG A 306 12.74 -25.25 -2.08
N LYS A 307 12.02 -24.51 -1.23
CA LYS A 307 10.71 -23.92 -1.52
C LYS A 307 10.44 -22.81 -0.50
N VAL A 308 9.69 -21.79 -0.93
CA VAL A 308 9.12 -20.75 -0.06
C VAL A 308 7.66 -21.11 0.19
N LYS A 309 7.20 -20.97 1.43
CA LYS A 309 5.79 -21.19 1.80
C LYS A 309 5.25 -19.95 2.52
N LYS A 310 4.09 -19.47 2.08
CA LYS A 310 3.36 -18.39 2.76
C LYS A 310 2.76 -18.92 4.06
N ILE A 311 2.83 -18.10 5.10
CA ILE A 311 2.12 -18.28 6.37
C ILE A 311 0.80 -17.53 6.23
N PHE A 312 -0.29 -18.20 6.57
CA PHE A 312 -1.58 -17.56 6.78
C PHE A 312 -1.79 -17.56 8.29
N ASN A 313 -1.79 -16.36 8.89
CA ASN A 313 -2.24 -16.24 10.27
C ASN A 313 -3.76 -16.42 10.27
N VAL A 314 -4.24 -17.16 11.27
CA VAL A 314 -5.66 -17.25 11.65
C VAL A 314 -5.92 -16.16 12.69
#